data_AF-A0A3D2UGK2-F1
#
_entry.id   AF-A0A3D2UGK2-F1
#
_cell.length_a   1.000
_cell.length_b   1.000
_cell.length_c   1.000
_cell.angle_alpha   90.00
_cell.angle_beta   90.00
_cell.angle_gamma   90.00
#
_symmetry.space_group_name_H-M   'P 1'
#
loop_
_entity.id
_entity.type
_entity.pdbx_description
1 polymer ?
#
loop_
_entity_poly.entity_id
_entity_poly.type
_entity_poly.pdbx_seq_one_letter_code
_entity_poly.pdbx_strand_id
1 'polypeptide(L)'
;MAATEVLEGSTDPRAAPALADALDRMSKEGRETFRDARRALLERLEELGDSELSERLLPYLSDYDQLVAQDAARVLESWNGGAYFPNPTPKRALALPTIEQLREMAVSIVVLHMQRGGEIHIELHPYVSTANTWRFFTQVREGYFDGLTFHRWSPNFVIQGGSPNANEYYGSGPFSRDEVGMHHWQGTVGISTRGHDTGDGQIFVNLLDNARLDHQYTIVGTVTQGLEVVGLVNEGDVIERAEVRLSH
;
A
#
# COMPACT_ATOMS: atom_id res chain seq x y z
N MET A 1 16.38 -6.19 -9.56
CA MET A 1 16.97 -5.81 -10.86
C MET A 1 15.96 -6.20 -11.92
N ALA A 2 15.21 -5.21 -12.37
CA ALA A 2 14.07 -5.40 -13.25
C ALA A 2 14.56 -5.68 -14.68
N ALA A 3 13.83 -6.50 -15.44
CA ALA A 3 14.15 -6.80 -16.84
C ALA A 3 14.28 -5.54 -17.73
N THR A 4 13.79 -4.39 -17.25
CA THR A 4 13.94 -3.07 -17.85
C THR A 4 15.37 -2.56 -17.91
N GLU A 5 16.25 -2.87 -16.94
CA GLU A 5 17.67 -2.46 -16.99
C GLU A 5 18.47 -3.26 -18.04
N VAL A 6 18.02 -4.47 -18.37
CA VAL A 6 18.71 -5.36 -19.34
C VAL A 6 18.44 -4.93 -20.79
N LEU A 7 17.46 -4.05 -21.03
CA LEU A 7 16.98 -3.69 -22.38
C LEU A 7 17.20 -2.21 -22.74
N GLU A 8 17.84 -1.41 -21.89
CA GLU A 8 18.23 -0.04 -22.27
C GLU A 8 19.14 -0.06 -23.51
N GLY A 9 18.64 0.48 -24.63
CA GLY A 9 19.37 0.59 -25.89
C GLY A 9 19.28 -0.62 -26.84
N SER A 10 18.43 -1.62 -26.56
CA SER A 10 18.23 -2.76 -27.45
C SER A 10 17.30 -2.42 -28.62
N THR A 11 17.78 -2.57 -29.86
CA THR A 11 16.99 -2.42 -31.10
C THR A 11 16.53 -3.77 -31.67
N ASP A 12 16.40 -4.81 -30.84
CA ASP A 12 16.01 -6.15 -31.29
C ASP A 12 14.49 -6.21 -31.56
N PRO A 13 14.04 -6.46 -32.80
CA PRO A 13 12.62 -6.58 -33.14
C PRO A 13 11.90 -7.73 -32.43
N ARG A 14 12.64 -8.67 -31.81
CA ARG A 14 12.05 -9.74 -30.97
C ARG A 14 11.73 -9.28 -29.54
N ALA A 15 12.11 -8.06 -29.16
CA ALA A 15 11.89 -7.54 -27.82
C ALA A 15 10.41 -7.20 -27.57
N ALA A 16 9.70 -6.64 -28.55
CA ALA A 16 8.31 -6.19 -28.35
C ALA A 16 7.34 -7.34 -27.99
N PRO A 17 7.35 -8.51 -28.66
CA PRO A 17 6.53 -9.65 -28.23
C PRO A 17 6.86 -10.14 -26.81
N ALA A 18 8.13 -10.14 -26.43
CA ALA A 18 8.57 -10.56 -25.09
C ALA A 18 8.18 -9.56 -24.00
N LEU A 19 8.19 -8.25 -24.30
CA LEU A 19 7.70 -7.19 -23.42
C LEU A 19 6.19 -7.32 -23.21
N ALA A 20 5.43 -7.59 -24.28
CA ALA A 20 4.00 -7.85 -24.18
C ALA A 20 3.70 -9.10 -23.34
N ASP A 21 4.50 -10.17 -23.47
CA ASP A 21 4.37 -11.37 -22.61
C ASP A 21 4.66 -11.05 -21.14
N ALA A 22 5.64 -10.18 -20.86
CA ALA A 22 5.93 -9.73 -19.50
C ALA A 22 4.77 -8.92 -18.92
N LEU A 23 4.20 -8.00 -19.70
CA LEU A 23 3.03 -7.21 -19.33
C LEU A 23 1.84 -8.12 -19.01
N ASP A 24 1.58 -9.12 -19.85
CA ASP A 24 0.50 -10.09 -19.65
C ASP A 24 0.67 -10.89 -18.36
N ARG A 25 1.89 -11.36 -18.07
CA ARG A 25 2.17 -12.10 -16.83
C ARG A 25 1.94 -11.24 -15.59
N MET A 26 2.49 -10.02 -15.57
CA MET A 26 2.38 -9.13 -14.41
C MET A 26 0.93 -8.67 -14.20
N SER A 27 0.22 -8.39 -15.29
CA SER A 27 -1.16 -7.92 -15.24
C SER A 27 -2.13 -8.99 -14.73
N LYS A 28 -1.89 -10.27 -15.06
CA LYS A 28 -2.67 -11.41 -14.56
C LYS A 28 -2.61 -11.57 -13.05
N GLU A 29 -1.51 -11.16 -12.40
CA GLU A 29 -1.42 -11.20 -10.94
C GLU A 29 -2.32 -10.16 -10.27
N GLY A 30 -2.75 -9.13 -11.01
CA GLY A 30 -3.65 -8.10 -10.50
C GLY A 30 -3.10 -7.35 -9.29
N ARG A 31 -1.78 -7.25 -9.13
CA ARG A 31 -1.14 -6.57 -7.98
C ARG A 31 -0.92 -5.09 -8.28
N GLU A 32 -1.41 -4.20 -7.42
CA GLU A 32 -1.20 -2.75 -7.58
C GLU A 32 0.28 -2.35 -7.46
N THR A 33 1.09 -3.13 -6.73
CA THR A 33 2.56 -2.97 -6.65
C THR A 33 3.27 -3.07 -7.99
N PHE A 34 2.62 -3.57 -9.04
CA PHE A 34 3.19 -3.68 -10.38
C PHE A 34 2.90 -2.49 -11.29
N ARG A 35 2.15 -1.47 -10.83
CA ARG A 35 1.82 -0.28 -11.63
C ARG A 35 3.03 0.26 -12.39
N ASP A 36 4.09 0.64 -11.70
CA ASP A 36 5.23 1.32 -12.33
C ASP A 36 5.95 0.41 -13.33
N ALA A 37 6.13 -0.86 -12.99
CA ALA A 37 6.73 -1.83 -13.90
C ALA A 37 5.87 -2.07 -15.15
N ARG A 38 4.54 -2.15 -15.00
CA ARG A 38 3.59 -2.29 -16.12
C ARG A 38 3.60 -1.06 -17.02
N ARG A 39 3.65 0.14 -16.44
CA ARG A 39 3.76 1.39 -17.18
C ARG A 39 5.09 1.49 -17.95
N ALA A 40 6.20 1.12 -17.32
CA ALA A 40 7.51 1.05 -17.99
C ALA A 40 7.51 0.03 -19.14
N LEU A 41 6.81 -1.10 -19.00
CA LEU A 41 6.64 -2.05 -20.11
C LEU A 41 5.81 -1.47 -21.26
N LEU A 42 4.74 -0.72 -20.96
CA LEU A 42 3.93 -0.03 -21.98
C LEU A 42 4.73 1.06 -22.71
N GLU A 43 5.52 1.85 -22.00
CA GLU A 43 6.43 2.83 -22.60
C GLU A 43 7.43 2.17 -23.54
N ARG A 44 8.07 1.06 -23.13
CA ARG A 44 8.98 0.31 -24.00
C ARG A 44 8.28 -0.38 -25.17
N LEU A 45 7.03 -0.80 -25.00
CA LEU A 45 6.24 -1.33 -26.09
C LEU A 45 6.01 -0.24 -27.14
N GLU A 46 5.58 0.95 -26.75
CA GLU A 46 5.39 2.07 -27.68
C GLU A 46 6.62 2.33 -28.56
N GLU A 47 7.82 2.30 -27.96
CA GLU A 47 9.09 2.53 -28.66
C GLU A 47 9.49 1.41 -29.63
N LEU A 48 9.22 0.15 -29.29
CA LEU A 48 9.79 -1.03 -29.98
C LEU A 48 8.76 -1.87 -30.75
N GLY A 49 7.48 -1.69 -30.46
CA GLY A 49 6.38 -2.41 -31.07
C GLY A 49 5.70 -1.63 -32.20
N ASP A 50 4.65 -2.23 -32.75
CA ASP A 50 3.86 -1.65 -33.82
C ASP A 50 2.41 -2.17 -33.77
N SER A 51 1.63 -1.81 -34.79
CA SER A 51 0.22 -2.15 -34.91
C SER A 51 -0.08 -3.67 -34.89
N GLU A 52 0.90 -4.55 -35.11
CA GLU A 52 0.69 -6.00 -35.03
C GLU A 52 0.35 -6.47 -33.60
N LEU A 53 0.76 -5.72 -32.57
CA LEU A 53 0.47 -6.02 -31.17
C LEU A 53 -0.83 -5.37 -30.66
N SER A 54 -1.54 -4.59 -31.48
CA SER A 54 -2.73 -3.84 -31.07
C SER A 54 -3.81 -4.71 -30.43
N GLU A 55 -4.11 -5.89 -31.01
CA GLU A 55 -5.11 -6.80 -30.44
C GLU A 55 -4.77 -7.26 -29.01
N ARG A 56 -3.47 -7.36 -28.69
CA ARG A 56 -3.01 -7.71 -27.34
C ARG A 56 -3.15 -6.55 -26.36
N LEU A 57 -3.06 -5.30 -26.84
CA LEU A 57 -3.14 -4.12 -25.99
C LEU A 57 -4.58 -3.66 -25.72
N LEU A 58 -5.53 -3.98 -26.62
CA LEU A 58 -6.94 -3.60 -26.48
C LEU A 58 -7.56 -3.93 -25.10
N PRO A 59 -7.33 -5.11 -24.49
CA PRO A 59 -7.87 -5.41 -23.15
C PRO A 59 -7.42 -4.43 -22.06
N TYR A 60 -6.21 -3.85 -22.19
CA TYR A 60 -5.67 -2.91 -21.20
C TYR A 60 -6.37 -1.55 -21.22
N LEU A 61 -7.14 -1.21 -22.24
CA LEU A 61 -8.02 -0.04 -22.20
C LEU A 61 -9.02 -0.12 -21.04
N SER A 62 -9.36 -1.34 -20.59
CA SER A 62 -10.25 -1.59 -19.45
C SER A 62 -9.51 -2.02 -18.18
N ASP A 63 -8.20 -1.76 -18.09
CA ASP A 63 -7.41 -2.17 -16.93
C ASP A 63 -7.97 -1.59 -15.62
N TYR A 64 -7.74 -2.30 -14.51
CA TYR A 64 -8.16 -1.80 -13.20
C TYR A 64 -7.36 -0.58 -12.75
N ASP A 65 -6.13 -0.43 -13.24
CA ASP A 65 -5.30 0.74 -12.97
C ASP A 65 -5.53 1.81 -14.05
N GLN A 66 -5.97 2.99 -13.62
CA GLN A 66 -6.29 4.10 -14.52
C GLN A 66 -5.07 4.55 -15.35
N LEU A 67 -3.88 4.55 -14.77
CA LEU A 67 -2.68 5.02 -15.47
C LEU A 67 -2.24 4.00 -16.50
N VAL A 68 -2.33 2.70 -16.19
CA VAL A 68 -2.06 1.62 -17.15
C VAL A 68 -3.05 1.68 -18.31
N ALA A 69 -4.35 1.91 -18.05
CA ALA A 69 -5.34 2.07 -19.10
C ALA A 69 -5.07 3.27 -20.01
N GLN A 70 -4.67 4.41 -19.42
CA GLN A 70 -4.27 5.61 -20.16
C GLN A 70 -3.02 5.37 -21.02
N ASP A 71 -2.00 4.72 -20.47
CA ASP A 71 -0.78 4.38 -21.20
C ASP A 71 -1.09 3.41 -22.36
N ALA A 72 -1.93 2.40 -22.15
CA ALA A 72 -2.35 1.50 -23.21
C ALA A 72 -3.09 2.22 -24.35
N ALA A 73 -3.98 3.15 -24.02
CA ALA A 73 -4.67 3.99 -25.01
C ALA A 73 -3.65 4.79 -25.84
N ARG A 74 -2.72 5.47 -25.18
CA ARG A 74 -1.66 6.25 -25.83
C ARG A 74 -0.80 5.41 -26.77
N VAL A 75 -0.39 4.20 -26.36
CA VAL A 75 0.36 3.28 -27.23
C VAL A 75 -0.46 2.91 -28.47
N LEU A 76 -1.73 2.56 -28.30
CA LEU A 76 -2.63 2.20 -29.42
C LEU A 76 -2.86 3.38 -30.39
N GLU A 77 -2.99 4.60 -29.87
CA GLU A 77 -3.09 5.82 -30.69
C GLU A 77 -1.81 6.04 -31.51
N SER A 78 -0.64 5.83 -30.89
CA SER A 78 0.66 6.01 -31.55
C SER A 78 0.87 5.03 -32.72
N TRP A 79 0.40 3.79 -32.59
CA TRP A 79 0.60 2.74 -33.58
C TRP A 79 -0.41 2.76 -34.72
N ASN A 80 -1.69 3.01 -34.40
CA ASN A 80 -2.78 2.83 -35.37
C ASN A 80 -3.31 4.16 -35.92
N GLY A 81 -3.02 5.27 -35.24
CA GLY A 81 -3.73 6.53 -35.44
C GLY A 81 -5.19 6.46 -34.97
N GLY A 82 -5.83 7.62 -34.88
CA GLY A 82 -7.18 7.74 -34.31
C GLY A 82 -7.17 7.72 -32.77
N ALA A 83 -8.31 8.05 -32.16
CA ALA A 83 -8.42 8.15 -30.70
C ALA A 83 -8.83 6.82 -30.07
N TYR A 84 -8.17 6.44 -28.98
CA TYR A 84 -8.53 5.30 -28.15
C TYR A 84 -8.91 5.82 -26.76
N PHE A 85 -10.10 5.43 -26.29
CA PHE A 85 -10.61 5.94 -25.03
C PHE A 85 -10.40 4.91 -23.92
N PRO A 86 -9.60 5.21 -22.88
CA PRO A 86 -9.48 4.32 -21.73
C PRO A 86 -10.80 4.28 -20.96
N ASN A 87 -11.23 3.08 -20.59
CA ASN A 87 -12.42 2.82 -19.79
C ASN A 87 -12.06 1.88 -18.63
N PRO A 88 -11.23 2.34 -17.68
CA PRO A 88 -10.70 1.48 -16.62
C PRO A 88 -11.80 0.87 -15.78
N THR A 89 -11.55 -0.32 -15.23
CA THR A 89 -12.46 -1.03 -14.30
C THR A 89 -11.84 -1.12 -12.91
N PRO A 90 -11.85 -0.03 -12.12
CA PRO A 90 -11.14 0.02 -10.85
C PRO A 90 -11.55 -1.13 -9.93
N LYS A 91 -10.57 -1.68 -9.21
CA LYS A 91 -10.87 -2.61 -8.12
C LYS A 91 -11.81 -1.95 -7.13
N ARG A 92 -12.61 -2.79 -6.46
CA ARG A 92 -13.53 -2.34 -5.41
C ARG A 92 -12.76 -1.51 -4.37
N ALA A 93 -13.10 -0.23 -4.28
CA ALA A 93 -12.56 0.64 -3.24
C ALA A 93 -12.91 0.08 -1.86
N LEU A 94 -11.99 0.26 -0.90
CA LEU A 94 -12.31 0.04 0.51
C LEU A 94 -13.54 0.89 0.87
N ALA A 95 -14.48 0.28 1.61
CA ALA A 95 -15.66 1.00 2.05
C ALA A 95 -15.22 2.16 2.96
N LEU A 96 -15.68 3.38 2.67
CA LEU A 96 -15.43 4.54 3.51
C LEU A 96 -16.40 4.52 4.72
N PRO A 97 -15.98 5.08 5.86
CA PRO A 97 -16.84 5.21 7.03
C PRO A 97 -18.00 6.19 6.78
N THR A 98 -19.12 5.99 7.47
CA THR A 98 -20.17 7.02 7.60
C THR A 98 -19.69 8.15 8.52
N ILE A 99 -20.46 9.26 8.56
CA ILE A 99 -20.15 10.38 9.46
C ILE A 99 -20.19 9.94 10.93
N GLU A 100 -21.10 9.04 11.28
CA GLU A 100 -21.23 8.48 12.63
C GLU A 100 -19.99 7.65 12.98
N GLN A 101 -19.52 6.80 12.05
CA GLN A 101 -18.32 5.99 12.23
C GLN A 101 -17.05 6.87 12.31
N LEU A 102 -16.97 7.96 11.53
CA LEU A 102 -15.90 8.95 11.65
C LEU A 102 -15.87 9.59 13.05
N ARG A 103 -17.04 9.97 13.57
CA ARG A 103 -17.16 10.55 14.92
C ARG A 103 -16.81 9.53 16.00
N GLU A 104 -17.21 8.27 15.84
CA GLU A 104 -16.83 7.18 16.74
C GLU A 104 -15.32 7.01 16.81
N MET A 105 -14.65 6.94 15.65
CA MET A 105 -13.18 6.86 15.60
C MET A 105 -12.50 8.07 16.25
N ALA A 106 -13.05 9.27 16.06
CA ALA A 106 -12.48 10.51 16.59
C ALA A 106 -12.52 10.60 18.12
N VAL A 107 -13.39 9.83 18.78
CA VAL A 107 -13.46 9.73 20.25
C VAL A 107 -13.01 8.38 20.78
N SER A 108 -12.33 7.58 19.93
CA SER A 108 -11.88 6.25 20.27
C SER A 108 -10.35 6.18 20.26
N ILE A 109 -9.81 5.27 21.05
CA ILE A 109 -8.41 4.88 21.05
C ILE A 109 -8.30 3.39 20.74
N VAL A 110 -7.20 3.00 20.10
CA VAL A 110 -6.80 1.60 19.97
C VAL A 110 -5.82 1.26 21.08
N VAL A 111 -6.05 0.14 21.76
CA VAL A 111 -5.14 -0.37 22.79
C VAL A 111 -4.57 -1.71 22.31
N LEU A 112 -3.24 -1.75 22.15
CA LEU A 112 -2.50 -2.98 21.89
C LEU A 112 -1.98 -3.55 23.20
N HIS A 113 -2.44 -4.74 23.57
CA HIS A 113 -1.97 -5.50 24.72
C HIS A 113 -0.80 -6.37 24.27
N MET A 114 0.38 -6.14 24.84
CA MET A 114 1.57 -6.90 24.46
C MET A 114 1.70 -8.16 25.32
N GLN A 115 2.01 -9.31 24.72
CA GLN A 115 2.13 -10.58 25.43
C GLN A 115 3.21 -10.57 26.53
N ARG A 116 4.27 -9.76 26.33
CA ARG A 116 5.35 -9.57 27.31
C ARG A 116 5.00 -8.57 28.42
N GLY A 117 3.78 -8.05 28.41
CA GLY A 117 3.28 -7.04 29.33
C GLY A 117 3.40 -5.62 28.76
N GLY A 118 2.54 -4.73 29.27
CA GLY A 118 2.41 -3.35 28.80
C GLY A 118 1.27 -3.17 27.79
N GLU A 119 0.75 -1.94 27.74
CA GLU A 119 -0.28 -1.52 26.79
C GLU A 119 0.27 -0.36 25.95
N ILE A 120 -0.06 -0.33 24.66
CA ILE A 120 0.23 0.80 23.77
C ILE A 120 -1.11 1.41 23.38
N HIS A 121 -1.33 2.67 23.76
CA HIS A 121 -2.58 3.41 23.50
C HIS A 121 -2.36 4.35 22.33
N ILE A 122 -3.21 4.23 21.32
CA ILE A 122 -3.09 4.95 20.04
C ILE A 122 -4.36 5.78 19.85
N GLU A 123 -4.20 7.11 19.82
CA GLU A 123 -5.23 8.01 19.33
C GLU A 123 -5.27 7.95 17.79
N LEU A 124 -6.48 7.89 17.23
CA LEU A 124 -6.69 7.73 15.79
C LEU A 124 -6.80 9.08 15.09
N HIS A 125 -6.35 9.14 13.83
CA HIS A 125 -6.44 10.34 12.97
C HIS A 125 -7.44 10.16 11.81
N PRO A 126 -8.76 10.03 12.07
CA PRO A 126 -9.75 9.72 11.03
C PRO A 126 -9.96 10.85 10.01
N TYR A 127 -9.61 12.09 10.35
CA TYR A 127 -9.72 13.25 9.47
C TYR A 127 -8.46 13.54 8.65
N VAL A 128 -7.36 12.84 8.94
CA VAL A 128 -6.11 12.94 8.17
C VAL A 128 -6.06 11.86 7.11
N SER A 129 -6.30 10.60 7.52
CA SER A 129 -6.30 9.45 6.63
C SER A 129 -7.58 8.63 6.82
N THR A 130 -8.67 9.08 6.22
CA THR A 130 -10.00 8.54 6.49
C THR A 130 -10.12 7.06 6.12
N ALA A 131 -9.66 6.66 4.94
CA ALA A 131 -9.80 5.28 4.48
C ALA A 131 -8.87 4.33 5.26
N ASN A 132 -7.63 4.75 5.51
CA ASN A 132 -6.64 3.92 6.21
C ASN A 132 -6.93 3.82 7.71
N THR A 133 -7.34 4.93 8.36
CA THR A 133 -7.74 4.91 9.78
C THR A 133 -8.99 4.05 9.97
N TRP A 134 -9.97 4.14 9.05
CA TRP A 134 -11.14 3.28 9.08
C TRP A 134 -10.79 1.80 8.97
N ARG A 135 -9.93 1.44 8.02
CA ARG A 135 -9.44 0.06 7.88
C ARG A 135 -8.76 -0.44 9.15
N PHE A 136 -7.84 0.36 9.70
CA PHE A 136 -7.12 0.00 10.93
C PHE A 136 -8.10 -0.21 12.09
N PHE A 137 -9.05 0.71 12.27
CA PHE A 137 -10.10 0.62 13.28
C PHE A 137 -10.96 -0.64 13.13
N THR A 138 -11.42 -0.95 11.91
CA THR A 138 -12.22 -2.17 11.66
C THR A 138 -11.42 -3.43 11.90
N GLN A 139 -10.15 -3.48 11.46
CA GLN A 139 -9.27 -4.62 11.67
C GLN A 139 -9.05 -4.91 13.15
N VAL A 140 -8.85 -3.88 13.96
CA VAL A 140 -8.76 -4.02 15.43
C VAL A 140 -10.07 -4.59 15.99
N ARG A 141 -11.23 -4.05 15.59
CA ARG A 141 -12.54 -4.54 16.06
C ARG A 141 -12.83 -5.98 15.65
N GLU A 142 -12.30 -6.42 14.52
CA GLU A 142 -12.44 -7.77 13.98
C GLU A 142 -11.39 -8.75 14.55
N GLY A 143 -10.48 -8.27 15.42
CA GLY A 143 -9.44 -9.11 16.04
C GLY A 143 -8.29 -9.47 15.09
N TYR A 144 -8.09 -8.73 13.99
CA TYR A 144 -7.07 -9.02 12.99
C TYR A 144 -5.65 -9.04 13.57
N PHE A 145 -5.35 -8.14 14.51
CA PHE A 145 -4.02 -8.00 15.10
C PHE A 145 -3.74 -9.00 16.24
N ASP A 146 -4.76 -9.73 16.71
CA ASP A 146 -4.62 -10.66 17.83
C ASP A 146 -3.68 -11.81 17.47
N GLY A 147 -2.63 -11.99 18.26
CA GLY A 147 -1.58 -12.98 18.02
C GLY A 147 -0.59 -12.62 16.91
N LEU A 148 -0.74 -11.47 16.23
CA LEU A 148 0.26 -11.00 15.25
C LEU A 148 1.46 -10.39 15.95
N THR A 149 2.58 -10.30 15.23
CA THR A 149 3.86 -9.82 15.77
C THR A 149 4.29 -8.49 15.17
N PHE A 150 5.15 -7.79 15.92
CA PHE A 150 6.12 -6.86 15.33
C PHE A 150 7.28 -7.67 14.78
N HIS A 151 7.22 -8.00 13.49
CA HIS A 151 8.18 -8.88 12.82
C HIS A 151 9.44 -8.17 12.34
N ARG A 152 9.51 -6.85 12.45
CA ARG A 152 10.70 -6.10 12.06
C ARG A 152 10.98 -4.97 13.05
N TRP A 153 12.16 -5.02 13.64
CA TRP A 153 12.71 -3.94 14.46
C TRP A 153 13.85 -3.25 13.71
N SER A 154 13.69 -1.94 13.45
CA SER A 154 14.74 -1.12 12.86
C SER A 154 15.22 -0.09 13.89
N PRO A 155 16.38 -0.30 14.52
CA PRO A 155 16.92 0.60 15.53
C PRO A 155 17.01 2.03 14.99
N ASN A 156 16.66 3.00 15.84
CA ASN A 156 16.64 4.42 15.47
C ASN A 156 15.85 4.66 14.17
N PHE A 157 14.73 3.95 13.98
CA PHE A 157 13.81 4.20 12.88
C PHE A 157 12.36 3.88 13.26
N VAL A 158 11.94 2.62 13.10
CA VAL A 158 10.56 2.16 13.32
C VAL A 158 10.53 0.74 13.84
N ILE A 159 9.44 0.37 14.51
CA ILE A 159 9.00 -1.03 14.59
C ILE A 159 7.89 -1.26 13.58
N GLN A 160 7.86 -2.42 12.94
CA GLN A 160 6.85 -2.79 11.94
C GLN A 160 6.24 -4.15 12.27
N GLY A 161 4.92 -4.26 12.09
CA GLY A 161 4.14 -5.42 12.51
C GLY A 161 2.78 -5.54 11.83
N GLY A 162 1.99 -6.51 12.30
CA GLY A 162 0.62 -6.71 11.81
C GLY A 162 0.51 -7.52 10.51
N SER A 163 1.51 -8.34 10.19
CA SER A 163 1.45 -9.30 9.08
C SER A 163 1.15 -10.72 9.58
N PRO A 164 0.27 -11.50 8.92
CA PRO A 164 0.13 -12.92 9.21
C PRO A 164 1.44 -13.66 8.94
N ASN A 165 1.76 -14.64 9.78
CA ASN A 165 3.00 -15.43 9.73
C ASN A 165 4.30 -14.60 9.78
N ALA A 166 4.27 -13.39 10.35
CA ALA A 166 5.44 -12.51 10.44
C ALA A 166 6.12 -12.26 9.06
N ASN A 167 5.32 -12.19 7.99
CA ASN A 167 5.82 -12.05 6.63
C ASN A 167 5.62 -10.63 6.11
N GLU A 168 6.73 -9.91 5.92
CA GLU A 168 6.76 -8.55 5.36
C GLU A 168 6.06 -8.42 4.01
N TYR A 169 5.88 -9.52 3.27
CA TYR A 169 5.24 -9.58 1.96
C TYR A 169 3.75 -9.95 1.97
N TYR A 170 3.16 -10.15 3.16
CA TYR A 170 1.80 -10.62 3.31
C TYR A 170 1.02 -9.83 4.38
N GLY A 171 -0.04 -9.14 3.98
CA GLY A 171 -0.95 -8.40 4.87
C GLY A 171 -2.38 -8.91 4.79
N SER A 172 -3.34 -8.06 5.15
CA SER A 172 -4.77 -8.39 5.07
C SER A 172 -5.29 -8.33 3.64
N GLY A 173 -4.69 -7.48 2.79
CA GLY A 173 -5.27 -7.10 1.51
C GLY A 173 -6.68 -6.48 1.65
N PRO A 174 -7.28 -5.99 0.54
CA PRO A 174 -6.62 -5.48 -0.66
C PRO A 174 -5.68 -4.29 -0.32
N PHE A 175 -4.99 -3.72 -1.31
CA PHE A 175 -4.15 -2.55 -1.06
C PHE A 175 -5.01 -1.29 -0.84
N SER A 176 -4.52 -0.37 -0.01
CA SER A 176 -5.07 0.97 0.20
C SER A 176 -4.21 2.02 -0.49
N ARG A 177 -4.87 3.09 -0.96
CA ARG A 177 -4.22 4.29 -1.45
C ARG A 177 -3.55 5.06 -0.31
N ASP A 178 -2.52 5.82 -0.65
CA ASP A 178 -1.83 6.68 0.31
C ASP A 178 -2.68 7.93 0.64
N GLU A 179 -2.77 8.25 1.93
CA GLU A 179 -3.39 9.47 2.48
C GLU A 179 -2.32 10.23 3.28
N VAL A 180 -1.40 10.87 2.56
CA VAL A 180 -0.24 11.56 3.14
C VAL A 180 -0.57 13.00 3.54
N GLY A 181 -0.05 13.47 4.68
CA GLY A 181 -0.30 14.84 5.13
C GLY A 181 0.24 15.24 6.49
N MET A 182 0.82 14.32 7.26
CA MET A 182 1.38 14.58 8.59
C MET A 182 2.88 14.33 8.64
N HIS A 183 3.54 15.02 9.58
CA HIS A 183 4.94 14.77 9.93
C HIS A 183 5.08 13.46 10.72
N HIS A 184 6.10 12.69 10.40
CA HIS A 184 6.42 11.42 11.05
C HIS A 184 7.24 11.64 12.33
N TRP A 185 6.61 12.20 13.36
CA TRP A 185 7.23 12.37 14.68
C TRP A 185 7.30 11.06 15.47
N GLN A 186 8.14 11.02 16.50
CA GLN A 186 8.19 9.91 17.45
C GLN A 186 6.78 9.55 17.95
N GLY A 187 6.46 8.25 17.96
CA GLY A 187 5.17 7.73 18.41
C GLY A 187 4.05 7.78 17.37
N THR A 188 4.24 8.41 16.20
CA THR A 188 3.23 8.33 15.12
C THR A 188 3.15 6.89 14.57
N VAL A 189 1.92 6.46 14.26
CA VAL A 189 1.61 5.12 13.75
C VAL A 189 1.21 5.23 12.28
N GLY A 190 1.92 4.54 11.41
CA GLY A 190 1.71 4.59 9.97
C GLY A 190 1.42 3.25 9.32
N ILE A 191 0.98 3.28 8.07
CA ILE A 191 0.73 2.09 7.24
C ILE A 191 2.00 1.73 6.47
N SER A 192 2.45 0.49 6.62
CA SER A 192 3.58 -0.02 5.84
C SER A 192 3.17 -0.26 4.39
N THR A 193 4.02 0.18 3.46
CA THR A 193 3.80 0.07 2.01
C THR A 193 5.07 -0.43 1.33
N ARG A 194 4.93 -0.96 0.12
CA ARG A 194 6.03 -1.43 -0.76
C ARG A 194 6.15 -0.56 -2.03
N GLY A 195 5.80 0.71 -1.90
CA GLY A 195 5.59 1.64 -3.00
C GLY A 195 4.26 2.38 -2.84
N HIS A 196 4.01 3.36 -3.69
CA HIS A 196 2.79 4.16 -3.60
C HIS A 196 1.53 3.34 -3.77
N ASP A 197 0.53 3.61 -2.93
CA ASP A 197 -0.79 2.96 -2.95
C ASP A 197 -0.74 1.44 -2.73
N THR A 198 0.14 0.95 -1.86
CA THR A 198 0.33 -0.50 -1.60
C THR A 198 0.17 -0.89 -0.13
N GLY A 199 -0.58 -0.11 0.66
CA GLY A 199 -0.84 -0.42 2.06
C GLY A 199 -1.69 -1.68 2.22
N ASP A 200 -1.17 -2.72 2.86
CA ASP A 200 -1.87 -4.01 3.00
C ASP A 200 -2.38 -4.32 4.40
N GLY A 201 -2.40 -3.34 5.30
CA GLY A 201 -2.88 -3.47 6.68
C GLY A 201 -1.78 -3.69 7.71
N GLN A 202 -0.54 -3.86 7.28
CA GLN A 202 0.62 -3.79 8.17
C GLN A 202 0.80 -2.36 8.69
N ILE A 203 1.23 -2.26 9.95
CA ILE A 203 1.48 -0.98 10.62
C ILE A 203 2.95 -0.84 11.00
N PHE A 204 3.39 0.40 11.20
CA PHE A 204 4.65 0.70 11.86
C PHE A 204 4.47 1.81 12.90
N VAL A 205 5.38 1.88 13.87
CA VAL A 205 5.45 2.95 14.88
C VAL A 205 6.82 3.63 14.79
N ASN A 206 6.82 4.95 14.66
CA ASN A 206 8.04 5.75 14.62
C ASN A 206 8.73 5.76 16.00
N LEU A 207 10.00 5.32 16.07
CA LEU A 207 10.78 5.31 17.31
C LEU A 207 11.45 6.67 17.61
N LEU A 208 11.50 7.56 16.63
CA LEU A 208 12.01 8.93 16.67
C LEU A 208 11.36 9.73 15.54
N ASP A 209 11.72 11.01 15.41
CA ASP A 209 11.31 11.83 14.28
C ASP A 209 11.98 11.39 12.97
N ASN A 210 11.16 11.08 11.97
CA ASN A 210 11.55 10.52 10.70
C ASN A 210 11.04 11.38 9.52
N ALA A 211 11.50 12.63 9.42
CA ALA A 211 11.09 13.57 8.36
C ALA A 211 11.25 13.04 6.92
N ARG A 212 12.09 12.01 6.70
CA ARG A 212 12.22 11.32 5.41
C ARG A 212 10.98 10.53 4.97
N LEU A 213 10.06 10.24 5.90
CA LEU A 213 8.80 9.53 5.63
C LEU A 213 7.65 10.50 5.33
N ASP A 214 7.86 11.79 5.59
CA ASP A 214 6.88 12.84 5.30
C ASP A 214 6.51 12.81 3.82
N HIS A 215 5.22 12.94 3.53
CA HIS A 215 4.66 12.88 2.18
C HIS A 215 4.86 11.55 1.43
N GLN A 216 5.41 10.52 2.09
CA GLN A 216 5.64 9.19 1.51
C GLN A 216 4.75 8.12 2.15
N TYR A 217 4.46 8.24 3.44
CA TYR A 217 3.69 7.23 4.19
C TYR A 217 2.48 7.84 4.91
N THR A 218 1.40 7.07 4.92
CA THR A 218 0.14 7.40 5.60
C THR A 218 0.28 7.23 7.12
N ILE A 219 -0.16 8.22 7.90
CA ILE A 219 -0.25 8.14 9.37
C ILE A 219 -1.71 7.95 9.76
N VAL A 220 -2.02 6.91 10.53
CA VAL A 220 -3.38 6.57 11.00
C VAL A 220 -3.63 6.93 12.46
N GLY A 221 -2.57 7.21 13.23
CA GLY A 221 -2.70 7.52 14.64
C GLY A 221 -1.40 7.96 15.31
N THR A 222 -1.45 8.17 16.63
CA THR A 222 -0.30 8.53 17.44
C THR A 222 -0.40 7.85 18.81
N VAL A 223 0.72 7.28 19.26
CA VAL A 223 0.83 6.70 20.59
C VAL A 223 0.74 7.81 21.64
N THR A 224 -0.26 7.74 22.51
CA THR A 224 -0.49 8.70 23.61
C THR A 224 -0.06 8.14 24.97
N GLN A 225 -0.02 6.81 25.12
CA GLN A 225 0.50 6.12 26.30
C GLN A 225 1.22 4.82 25.88
N GLY A 226 2.26 4.42 26.62
CA GLY A 226 3.02 3.20 26.32
C GLY A 226 4.14 3.39 25.29
N LEU A 227 4.66 4.60 25.12
CA LEU A 227 5.81 4.83 24.23
C LEU A 227 7.08 4.12 24.75
N GLU A 228 7.21 3.99 26.07
CA GLU A 228 8.21 3.16 26.73
C GLU A 228 8.04 1.67 26.40
N VAL A 229 6.80 1.19 26.24
CA VAL A 229 6.53 -0.19 25.81
C VAL A 229 6.97 -0.38 24.36
N VAL A 230 6.61 0.57 23.47
CA VAL A 230 7.07 0.60 22.07
C VAL A 230 8.61 0.51 21.99
N GLY A 231 9.33 1.26 22.83
CA GLY A 231 10.79 1.26 22.85
C GLY A 231 11.43 -0.06 23.33
N LEU A 232 10.67 -0.92 24.00
CA LEU A 232 11.11 -2.23 24.51
C LEU A 232 10.70 -3.40 23.60
N VAL A 233 9.91 -3.14 22.55
CA VAL A 233 9.50 -4.16 21.57
C VAL A 233 10.72 -4.68 20.81
N ASN A 234 10.88 -6.00 20.83
CA ASN A 234 11.84 -6.73 20.00
C ASN A 234 11.15 -7.38 18.80
N GLU A 235 11.96 -7.79 17.82
CA GLU A 235 11.48 -8.61 16.71
C GLU A 235 10.83 -9.90 17.22
N GLY A 236 9.61 -10.16 16.76
CA GLY A 236 8.81 -11.32 17.14
C GLY A 236 7.92 -11.11 18.36
N ASP A 237 7.96 -9.96 19.03
CA ASP A 237 7.04 -9.67 20.13
C ASP A 237 5.59 -9.66 19.64
N VAL A 238 4.72 -10.31 20.42
CA VAL A 238 3.33 -10.60 20.05
C VAL A 238 2.38 -9.53 20.61
N ILE A 239 1.51 -9.03 19.76
CA ILE A 239 0.28 -8.33 20.13
C ILE A 239 -0.68 -9.41 20.62
N GLU A 240 -0.82 -9.58 21.93
CA GLU A 240 -1.71 -10.59 22.51
C GLU A 240 -3.16 -10.31 22.13
N ARG A 241 -3.55 -9.04 22.19
CA ARG A 241 -4.90 -8.58 21.87
C ARG A 241 -4.90 -7.11 21.45
N ALA A 242 -5.69 -6.75 20.46
CA ALA A 242 -5.98 -5.37 20.11
C ALA A 242 -7.45 -5.07 20.35
N GLU A 243 -7.77 -3.90 20.92
CA GLU A 243 -9.16 -3.49 21.10
C GLU A 243 -9.36 -1.99 20.91
N VAL A 244 -10.60 -1.62 20.61
CA VAL A 244 -11.04 -0.22 20.56
C VAL A 244 -11.70 0.13 21.90
N ARG A 245 -11.31 1.27 22.49
CA ARG A 245 -11.94 1.86 23.69
C ARG A 245 -12.33 3.31 23.42
N LEU A 246 -13.30 3.82 24.17
CA LEU A 246 -13.61 5.26 24.14
C LEU A 246 -12.51 6.05 24.87
N SER A 247 -12.06 7.14 24.26
CA SER A 247 -11.25 8.17 24.89
C SER A 247 -12.07 8.80 26.02
N HIS A 248 -11.58 8.70 27.26
CA HIS A 248 -12.18 9.36 28.43
C HIS A 248 -11.57 10.74 28.64
#